data_AF-A0A2V8IHK5-F1
#
_entry.id   AF-A0A2V8IHK5-F1
#
_cell.length_a   1.000
_cell.length_b   1.000
_cell.length_c   1.000
_cell.angle_alpha   90.00
_cell.angle_beta   90.00
_cell.angle_gamma   90.00
#
_symmetry.space_group_name_H-M   'P 1'
#
loop_
_entity.id
_entity.type
_entity.pdbx_description
1 polymer ?
#
loop_
_entity_poly.entity_id
_entity_poly.type
_entity_poly.pdbx_seq_one_letter_code
_entity_poly.pdbx_strand_id
1 'polypeptide(L)'
;MHRITASLVAVLSAGCLAEAPARFTTLAIAARTGDLATMHRLLASGVSPNVVDPGGNRWTPLLHAIHKEQLASVDLLLRSGADPKLSVNNLQPLLMAVATGNAPIVRRLIQAGADPRSDDNIFLTAVSGGALSDLDNPLLGRCNGEV
;
A
#
# COMPACT_ATOMS: atom_id res chain seq x y z
N MET A 1 8.10 7.76 56.87
CA MET A 1 9.05 8.02 55.77
C MET A 1 8.89 6.95 54.70
N HIS A 2 8.54 7.41 53.50
CA HIS A 2 8.40 6.80 52.16
C HIS A 2 8.44 5.27 51.96
N ARG A 3 7.28 4.66 51.68
CA ARG A 3 7.17 3.35 50.97
C ARG A 3 6.07 3.34 49.89
N ILE A 4 5.79 4.48 49.26
CA ILE A 4 4.74 4.61 48.23
C ILE A 4 5.30 4.48 46.80
N THR A 5 6.58 4.14 46.63
CA THR A 5 7.26 4.13 45.32
C THR A 5 7.10 2.83 44.52
N ALA A 6 6.36 1.83 45.02
CA ALA A 6 6.22 0.54 44.33
C ALA A 6 4.96 0.40 43.44
N SER A 7 3.99 1.31 43.51
CA SER A 7 2.84 1.33 42.58
C SER A 7 3.06 2.18 41.33
N LEU A 8 4.21 2.83 41.20
CA LEU A 8 4.54 3.69 40.05
C LEU A 8 5.18 2.92 38.87
N VAL A 9 4.94 1.61 38.75
CA VAL A 9 5.28 0.84 37.54
C VAL A 9 4.02 0.56 36.69
N ALA A 10 2.82 0.88 37.20
CA ALA A 10 1.57 0.61 36.50
C ALA A 10 1.01 1.81 35.69
N VAL A 11 1.69 2.96 35.66
CA VAL A 11 1.22 4.18 34.95
C VAL A 11 1.75 4.30 33.52
N LEU A 12 2.43 3.27 32.99
CA LEU A 12 2.79 3.22 31.56
C LEU A 12 1.67 2.62 30.69
N SER A 13 0.41 2.87 31.05
CA SER A 13 -0.77 2.62 30.21
C SER A 13 -1.59 3.90 29.99
N ALA A 14 -0.99 5.07 30.24
CA ALA A 14 -1.56 6.37 29.93
C ALA A 14 -0.76 6.99 28.79
N GLY A 15 -1.04 6.52 27.56
CA GLY A 15 -0.42 6.98 26.33
C GLY A 15 -1.42 7.00 25.19
N CYS A 16 -2.34 7.97 25.27
CA CYS A 16 -3.02 8.60 24.14
C CYS A 16 -4.04 7.76 23.33
N LEU A 17 -5.31 7.83 23.76
CA LEU A 17 -6.47 7.50 22.91
C LEU A 17 -6.75 8.57 21.82
N ALA A 18 -5.94 9.63 21.70
CA ALA A 18 -6.10 10.66 20.67
C ALA A 18 -5.28 10.39 19.39
N GLU A 19 -4.50 9.31 19.35
CA GLU A 19 -3.45 9.13 18.34
C GLU A 19 -3.84 8.26 17.14
N ALA A 20 -5.04 7.68 17.11
CA ALA A 20 -5.47 6.86 15.98
C ALA A 20 -5.37 7.62 14.64
N PRO A 21 -6.03 8.78 14.42
CA PRO A 21 -5.93 9.51 13.16
C PRO A 21 -4.51 9.97 12.85
N ALA A 22 -3.77 10.44 13.86
CA ALA A 22 -2.39 10.90 13.68
C ALA A 22 -1.48 9.75 13.23
N ARG A 23 -1.58 8.56 13.83
CA ARG A 23 -0.78 7.38 13.45
C ARG A 23 -1.08 6.92 12.03
N PHE A 24 -2.34 7.01 11.58
CA PHE A 24 -2.74 6.66 10.22
C PHE A 24 -2.18 7.64 9.20
N THR A 25 -2.38 8.94 9.42
CA THR A 25 -1.81 9.99 8.57
C THR A 25 -0.28 9.91 8.57
N THR A 26 0.35 9.56 9.70
CA THR A 26 1.81 9.37 9.77
C THR A 26 2.28 8.20 8.90
N LEU A 27 1.57 7.06 8.88
CA LEU A 27 1.93 5.92 8.01
C LEU A 27 1.77 6.27 6.53
N ALA A 28 0.69 6.96 6.16
CA ALA A 28 0.46 7.41 4.79
C ALA A 28 1.54 8.41 4.33
N ILE A 29 1.93 9.36 5.19
CA ILE A 29 3.02 10.30 4.91
C ILE A 29 4.35 9.56 4.77
N ALA A 30 4.67 8.63 5.67
CA ALA A 30 5.92 7.86 5.60
C ALA A 30 5.98 7.01 4.32
N ALA A 31 4.88 6.38 3.93
CA ALA A 31 4.75 5.63 2.68
C ALA A 31 4.96 6.54 1.45
N ARG A 32 4.41 7.76 1.49
CA ARG A 32 4.55 8.80 0.46
C ARG A 32 6.00 9.31 0.34
N THR A 33 6.71 9.46 1.46
CA THR A 33 8.09 9.99 1.48
C THR A 33 9.16 8.91 1.30
N GLY A 34 8.80 7.63 1.41
CA GLY A 34 9.77 6.54 1.35
C GLY A 34 10.50 6.28 2.68
N ASP A 35 9.96 6.76 3.81
CA ASP A 35 10.59 6.57 5.13
C ASP A 35 10.28 5.17 5.67
N LEU A 36 11.08 4.20 5.22
CA LEU A 36 10.96 2.79 5.59
C LEU A 36 11.16 2.57 7.09
N ALA A 37 12.02 3.36 7.75
CA ALA A 37 12.31 3.21 9.18
C ALA A 37 11.07 3.55 10.02
N THR A 38 10.40 4.67 9.69
CA THR A 38 9.15 5.05 10.34
C THR A 38 8.03 4.07 10.01
N MET A 39 7.92 3.61 8.75
CA MET A 39 6.94 2.59 8.38
C MET A 39 7.12 1.29 9.17
N HIS A 40 8.35 0.79 9.30
CA HIS A 40 8.65 -0.41 10.09
C HIS A 40 8.21 -0.26 11.54
N ARG A 41 8.52 0.87 12.19
CA ARG A 41 8.11 1.13 13.58
C ARG A 41 6.59 1.19 13.72
N LEU A 42 5.90 1.82 12.79
CA LEU A 42 4.44 1.94 12.82
C LEU A 42 3.75 0.59 12.59
N LEU A 43 4.21 -0.19 11.63
CA LEU A 43 3.66 -1.52 11.36
C LEU A 43 3.97 -2.51 12.49
N ALA A 44 5.16 -2.42 13.10
CA ALA A 44 5.50 -3.17 14.31
C ALA A 44 4.62 -2.78 15.52
N SER A 45 4.10 -1.55 15.56
CA SER A 45 3.16 -1.10 16.60
C SER A 45 1.72 -1.56 16.40
N GLY A 46 1.47 -2.43 15.41
CA GLY A 46 0.16 -3.02 15.11
C GLY A 46 -0.77 -2.12 14.29
N VAL A 47 -0.24 -1.09 13.61
CA VAL A 47 -1.04 -0.29 12.68
C VAL A 47 -1.37 -1.13 11.46
N SER A 48 -2.63 -1.19 11.06
CA SER A 48 -3.04 -1.90 9.85
C SER A 48 -2.53 -1.17 8.59
N PRO A 49 -1.93 -1.87 7.61
CA PRO A 49 -1.46 -1.26 6.36
C PRO A 49 -2.61 -0.91 5.41
N ASN A 50 -3.81 -1.45 5.65
CA ASN A 50 -5.02 -1.26 4.84
C ASN A 50 -5.88 -0.09 5.31
N VAL A 51 -5.36 0.73 6.22
CA VAL A 51 -6.11 1.87 6.74
C VAL A 51 -6.29 2.91 5.65
N VAL A 52 -7.49 3.45 5.59
CA VAL A 52 -7.84 4.55 4.70
C VAL A 52 -7.61 5.86 5.43
N ASP A 53 -6.90 6.80 4.80
CA ASP A 53 -6.72 8.15 5.35
C ASP A 53 -8.10 8.82 5.54
N PRO A 54 -8.44 9.34 6.73
CA PRO A 54 -9.65 10.15 6.88
C PRO A 54 -9.57 11.50 6.13
N GLY A 55 -8.38 11.93 5.70
CA GLY A 55 -8.17 13.16 4.95
C GLY A 55 -8.54 13.06 3.46
N GLY A 56 -9.23 14.10 2.96
CA GLY A 56 -9.42 14.48 1.55
C GLY A 56 -9.69 13.36 0.54
N ASN A 57 -8.65 12.63 0.15
CA ASN A 57 -8.67 11.65 -0.92
C ASN A 57 -9.05 10.24 -0.47
N ARG A 58 -9.09 9.97 0.84
CA ARG A 58 -9.38 8.64 1.39
C ARG A 58 -8.47 7.56 0.81
N TRP A 59 -7.19 7.83 0.62
CA TRP A 59 -6.27 6.84 0.05
C TRP A 59 -5.69 5.91 1.11
N THR A 60 -5.30 4.72 0.69
CA THR A 60 -4.50 3.81 1.52
C THR A 60 -3.03 4.20 1.47
N PRO A 61 -2.21 3.85 2.49
CA PRO A 61 -0.76 4.01 2.44
C PRO A 61 -0.15 3.42 1.16
N LEU A 62 -0.72 2.32 0.65
CA LEU A 62 -0.28 1.68 -0.59
C LEU A 62 -0.50 2.59 -1.81
N LEU A 63 -1.67 3.24 -1.93
CA LEU A 63 -1.94 4.20 -3.00
C LEU A 63 -1.00 5.42 -2.93
N HIS A 64 -0.68 5.92 -1.74
CA HIS A 64 0.29 7.00 -1.57
C HIS A 64 1.71 6.60 -2.01
N ALA A 65 2.15 5.39 -1.67
CA ALA A 65 3.44 4.86 -2.09
C ALA A 65 3.51 4.71 -3.62
N ILE A 66 2.46 4.19 -4.26
CA ILE A 66 2.39 4.01 -5.72
C ILE A 66 2.38 5.37 -6.42
N HIS A 67 1.57 6.33 -5.95
CA HIS A 67 1.51 7.67 -6.53
C HIS A 67 2.84 8.44 -6.45
N LYS A 68 3.71 8.10 -5.48
CA LYS A 68 5.08 8.64 -5.37
C LYS A 68 6.16 7.69 -5.88
N GLU A 69 5.75 6.62 -6.57
CA GLU A 69 6.66 5.66 -7.20
C GLU A 69 7.66 5.02 -6.24
N GLN A 70 7.29 4.91 -4.97
CA GLN A 70 8.14 4.39 -3.90
C GLN A 70 8.08 2.85 -3.85
N LEU A 71 8.81 2.18 -4.73
CA LEU A 71 8.84 0.72 -4.82
C LEU A 71 9.16 0.04 -3.47
N ALA A 72 10.12 0.56 -2.72
CA ALA A 72 10.50 0.01 -1.42
C ALA A 72 9.37 0.11 -0.37
N SER A 73 8.60 1.21 -0.40
CA SER A 73 7.42 1.39 0.45
C SER A 73 6.30 0.42 0.05
N VAL A 74 6.07 0.25 -1.25
CA VAL A 74 5.09 -0.72 -1.79
C VAL A 74 5.44 -2.13 -1.30
N ASP A 75 6.71 -2.52 -1.45
CA ASP A 75 7.20 -3.82 -0.99
C ASP A 75 6.99 -4.06 0.50
N LEU A 76 7.29 -3.05 1.32
CA LEU A 76 7.15 -3.12 2.77
C LEU A 76 5.67 -3.27 3.15
N LEU A 77 4.79 -2.49 2.55
CA LEU A 77 3.34 -2.55 2.81
C LEU A 77 2.76 -3.90 2.40
N LEU A 78 3.10 -4.40 1.21
CA LEU A 78 2.65 -5.71 0.73
C LEU A 78 3.14 -6.84 1.64
N ARG A 79 4.41 -6.81 2.06
CA ARG A 79 4.95 -7.77 3.05
C ARG A 79 4.26 -7.69 4.41
N SER A 80 3.71 -6.53 4.75
CA SER A 80 3.00 -6.31 6.01
C SER A 80 1.51 -6.67 5.94
N GLY A 81 1.04 -7.24 4.82
CA GLY A 81 -0.35 -7.64 4.63
C GLY A 81 -1.25 -6.57 4.02
N ALA A 82 -0.68 -5.58 3.32
CA ALA A 82 -1.48 -4.67 2.52
C ALA A 82 -2.20 -5.45 1.41
N ASP A 83 -3.50 -5.21 1.25
CA ASP A 83 -4.32 -5.80 0.21
C ASP A 83 -4.10 -5.03 -1.11
N PRO A 84 -3.48 -5.65 -2.12
CA PRO A 84 -3.23 -4.99 -3.41
C PRO A 84 -4.50 -4.78 -4.23
N LYS A 85 -5.63 -5.37 -3.83
CA LYS A 85 -6.93 -5.25 -4.51
C LYS A 85 -7.84 -4.20 -3.87
N LEU A 86 -7.44 -3.63 -2.72
CA LEU A 86 -8.26 -2.68 -1.99
C LEU A 86 -8.43 -1.38 -2.79
N SER A 87 -9.56 -1.29 -3.50
CA SER A 87 -9.96 -0.10 -4.23
C SER A 87 -10.52 0.94 -3.29
N VAL A 88 -10.07 2.20 -3.42
CA VAL A 88 -10.73 3.32 -2.74
C VAL A 88 -11.14 4.38 -3.74
N ASN A 89 -12.39 4.85 -3.66
CA ASN A 89 -12.98 5.81 -4.60
C ASN A 89 -12.82 5.37 -6.08
N ASN A 90 -13.07 4.09 -6.36
CA ASN A 90 -12.88 3.45 -7.68
C ASN A 90 -11.44 3.47 -8.19
N LEU A 91 -10.46 3.77 -7.33
CA LEU A 91 -9.05 3.71 -7.65
C LEU A 91 -8.44 2.43 -7.07
N GLN A 92 -8.13 1.48 -7.96
CA GLN A 92 -7.35 0.30 -7.61
C GLN A 92 -5.84 0.61 -7.59
N PRO A 93 -5.07 -0.03 -6.70
CA PRO A 93 -3.61 0.09 -6.69
C PRO A 93 -2.97 -0.22 -8.04
N LEU A 94 -3.46 -1.26 -8.73
CA LEU A 94 -2.98 -1.64 -10.05
C LEU A 94 -3.28 -0.59 -11.12
N LEU A 95 -4.48 -0.01 -11.12
CA LEU A 95 -4.87 1.06 -12.04
C LEU A 95 -3.94 2.28 -11.89
N MET A 96 -3.65 2.71 -10.65
CA MET A 96 -2.73 3.80 -10.39
C MET A 96 -1.31 3.46 -10.85
N ALA A 97 -0.82 2.26 -10.57
CA ALA A 97 0.52 1.83 -10.99
C ALA A 97 0.69 1.84 -12.52
N VAL A 98 -0.34 1.38 -13.25
CA VAL A 98 -0.37 1.44 -14.72
C VAL A 98 -0.43 2.89 -15.22
N ALA A 99 -1.25 3.74 -14.59
CA ALA A 99 -1.34 5.16 -14.94
C ALA A 99 -0.02 5.92 -14.71
N THR A 100 0.77 5.52 -13.71
CA THR A 100 2.12 6.07 -13.49
C THR A 100 3.18 5.54 -14.46
N GLY A 101 2.90 4.45 -15.19
CA GLY A 101 3.87 3.84 -16.12
C GLY A 101 5.01 3.07 -15.43
N ASN A 102 4.94 2.86 -14.11
CA ASN A 102 6.03 2.26 -13.35
C ASN A 102 5.96 0.72 -13.39
N ALA A 103 6.58 0.13 -14.42
CA ALA A 103 6.59 -1.32 -14.64
C ALA A 103 7.06 -2.16 -13.43
N PRO A 104 8.09 -1.76 -12.66
CA PRO A 104 8.47 -2.45 -11.42
C PRO A 104 7.33 -2.58 -10.40
N ILE A 105 6.59 -1.50 -10.16
CA ILE A 105 5.47 -1.49 -9.20
C ILE A 105 4.31 -2.34 -9.73
N VAL A 106 4.00 -2.25 -11.03
CA VAL A 106 2.97 -3.09 -11.67
C VAL A 106 3.29 -4.57 -11.50
N ARG A 107 4.53 -4.99 -11.81
CA ARG A 107 4.98 -6.38 -11.62
C ARG A 107 4.83 -6.82 -10.16
N ARG A 108 5.16 -5.94 -9.21
CA ARG A 108 5.07 -6.28 -7.79
C ARG A 108 3.64 -6.47 -7.32
N LEU A 109 2.70 -5.65 -7.79
CA LEU A 109 1.28 -5.80 -7.48
C LEU A 109 0.69 -7.08 -8.09
N ILE A 110 1.08 -7.44 -9.32
CA ILE A 110 0.67 -8.71 -9.95
C ILE A 110 1.20 -9.91 -9.15
N GLN A 111 2.47 -9.86 -8.73
CA GLN A 111 3.04 -10.89 -7.85
C GLN A 111 2.34 -11.00 -6.49
N ALA A 112 1.77 -9.89 -6.00
CA ALA A 112 0.98 -9.87 -4.77
C ALA A 112 -0.47 -10.36 -4.98
N GLY A 113 -0.86 -10.73 -6.21
CA GLY A 113 -2.18 -11.27 -6.53
C GLY A 113 -3.18 -10.25 -7.08
N ALA A 114 -2.74 -9.07 -7.52
CA ALA A 114 -3.59 -8.16 -8.28
C ALA A 114 -3.84 -8.72 -9.68
N ASP A 115 -5.12 -8.82 -10.08
CA ASP A 115 -5.50 -9.30 -11.40
C ASP A 115 -5.68 -8.11 -12.36
N PRO A 116 -4.89 -7.99 -13.44
CA PRO A 116 -5.06 -6.94 -14.43
C PRO A 116 -6.36 -7.04 -15.24
N ARG A 117 -7.06 -8.19 -15.19
CA ARG A 117 -8.34 -8.40 -15.89
C ARG A 117 -9.56 -8.11 -15.03
N SER A 118 -9.38 -7.70 -13.76
CA SER A 118 -10.53 -7.48 -12.89
C SER A 118 -11.35 -6.24 -13.23
N ASP A 119 -10.79 -5.30 -14.01
CA ASP A 119 -11.42 -4.03 -14.33
C ASP A 119 -11.04 -3.56 -15.75
N ASP A 120 -12.05 -3.25 -16.57
CA ASP A 120 -11.89 -2.74 -17.94
C ASP A 120 -11.10 -1.42 -17.97
N ASN A 121 -11.13 -0.64 -16.90
CA ASN A 121 -10.40 0.62 -16.77
C ASN A 121 -8.88 0.41 -16.77
N ILE A 122 -8.41 -0.74 -16.25
CA ILE A 122 -6.98 -1.09 -16.26
C ILE A 122 -6.54 -1.34 -17.70
N PHE A 123 -7.34 -2.09 -18.47
CA PHE A 123 -7.04 -2.37 -19.87
C PHE A 123 -7.00 -1.08 -20.69
N LEU A 124 -8.01 -0.22 -20.57
CA LEU A 124 -8.05 1.05 -21.28
C LEU A 124 -6.84 1.93 -20.92
N THR A 125 -6.50 2.04 -19.64
CA THR A 125 -5.36 2.83 -19.16
C THR A 125 -4.03 2.24 -19.63
N ALA A 126 -3.90 0.90 -19.70
CA ALA A 126 -2.70 0.25 -20.21
C ALA A 126 -2.52 0.51 -21.72
N VAL A 127 -3.61 0.51 -22.48
CA VAL A 127 -3.60 0.76 -23.94
C VAL A 127 -3.33 2.24 -24.24
N SER A 128 -3.93 3.17 -23.48
CA SER A 128 -3.71 4.61 -23.69
C SER A 128 -2.43 5.14 -23.04
N GLY A 129 -1.92 4.47 -22.00
CA GLY A 129 -0.85 4.95 -21.11
C GLY A 129 0.56 4.49 -21.44
N GLY A 130 0.81 3.83 -22.57
CA GLY A 130 2.17 3.50 -23.03
C GLY A 130 2.94 2.46 -22.21
N ALA A 131 2.37 1.92 -21.13
CA ALA A 131 3.03 0.93 -20.26
C ALA A 131 3.19 -0.47 -20.90
N LEU A 132 2.71 -0.67 -22.13
CA LEU A 132 2.74 -1.96 -22.83
C LEU A 132 3.87 -2.09 -23.86
N SER A 133 4.74 -1.09 -24.06
CA SER A 133 5.85 -1.25 -25.03
C SER A 133 6.86 -2.35 -24.66
N ASP A 134 6.82 -2.85 -23.42
CA ASP A 134 7.71 -3.90 -22.91
C ASP A 134 7.01 -5.24 -22.59
N LEU A 135 5.76 -5.44 -23.06
CA LEU A 135 5.00 -6.69 -22.86
C LEU A 135 5.03 -7.65 -24.06
N ASP A 136 6.01 -7.52 -24.95
CA ASP A 136 6.41 -8.56 -25.93
C ASP A 136 7.02 -9.82 -25.27
N ASN A 137 6.67 -10.11 -24.02
CA ASN A 137 7.02 -11.35 -23.33
C ASN A 137 5.74 -12.07 -22.87
N PRO A 138 5.40 -13.23 -23.47
CA PRO A 138 4.13 -13.91 -23.23
C PRO A 138 4.12 -14.58 -21.85
N LEU A 139 3.69 -13.85 -20.83
CA LEU A 139 3.25 -14.40 -19.54
C LEU A 139 1.73 -14.59 -19.46
N LEU A 140 1.06 -14.58 -20.60
CA LEU A 140 -0.27 -15.17 -20.72
C LEU A 140 -0.09 -16.57 -21.30
N GLY A 141 -0.22 -17.55 -20.42
CA GLY A 141 -0.20 -18.96 -20.76
C GLY A 141 -1.00 -19.24 -22.02
N ARG A 142 -0.31 -19.91 -22.94
CA ARG A 142 -0.80 -20.62 -24.11
C ARG A 142 -2.29 -20.95 -24.00
N CYS A 143 -3.14 -20.28 -24.78
CA CYS A 143 -4.38 -20.91 -25.22
C CYS A 143 -3.98 -22.04 -26.19
N ASN A 144 -3.64 -23.20 -25.66
CA ASN A 144 -3.73 -24.44 -26.41
C ASN A 144 -5.22 -24.67 -26.71
N GLY A 145 -5.67 -24.20 -27.86
CA GLY A 145 -6.85 -24.75 -28.53
C GLY A 145 -6.36 -25.80 -29.52
N GLU A 146 -6.40 -27.05 -29.10
CA GLU A 146 -6.33 -28.20 -30.00
C GLU A 146 -7.60 -28.22 -30.86
N VAL A 147 -7.48 -28.00 -32.17
CA VAL A 147 -7.72 -28.96 -33.29
C VAL A 147 -7.44 -28.27 -34.63
#